data_AF-A0A2E9I784-F1
#
_entry.id   AF-A0A2E9I784-F1
#
_cell.length_a   1.000
_cell.length_b   1.000
_cell.length_c   1.000
_cell.angle_alpha   90.00
_cell.angle_beta   90.00
_cell.angle_gamma   90.00
#
_symmetry.space_group_name_H-M   'P 1'
#
loop_
_entity.id
_entity.type
_entity.pdbx_description
1 polymer ?
#
loop_
_entity_poly.entity_id
_entity_poly.type
_entity_poly.pdbx_seq_one_letter_code
_entity_poly.pdbx_strand_id
1 'polypeptide(L)'
;MPDEDDALQRHVEAVEAVTAQATWENTNRIGLLWVHAGIGIVGGVLILARGGSTALNELNAAWGPITGWVALMGGLMLADGLSHDPRSVPREATGLFAMLAWDLIMGVGFIIAAAENGTQPYPVAIYGGLALLILVHLFTLRKVRKAKRRTRP
;
A
#
# COMPACT_ATOMS: atom_id res chain seq x y z
N MET A 1 15.31 -6.81 -50.48
CA MET A 1 15.74 -6.81 -49.08
C MET A 1 14.50 -6.89 -48.19
N PRO A 2 13.79 -8.03 -48.14
CA PRO A 2 12.60 -8.19 -47.30
C PRO A 2 12.97 -8.37 -45.80
N ASP A 3 14.16 -8.89 -45.52
CA ASP A 3 14.57 -9.29 -44.17
C ASP A 3 14.85 -8.11 -43.21
N GLU A 4 15.21 -6.93 -43.74
CA GLU A 4 15.49 -5.74 -42.92
C GLU A 4 14.20 -5.06 -42.43
N ASP A 5 13.19 -4.98 -43.29
CA ASP A 5 11.88 -4.41 -42.94
C ASP A 5 11.17 -5.29 -41.90
N ASP A 6 11.24 -6.62 -42.06
CA ASP A 6 10.70 -7.58 -41.10
C ASP A 6 11.42 -7.54 -39.74
N ALA A 7 12.74 -7.27 -39.73
CA ALA A 7 13.50 -7.11 -38.50
C ALA A 7 13.15 -5.80 -37.77
N LEU A 8 12.99 -4.70 -38.52
CA LEU A 8 12.58 -3.42 -37.96
C LEU A 8 11.17 -3.49 -37.39
N GLN A 9 10.23 -4.10 -38.13
CA GLN A 9 8.85 -4.25 -37.66
C GLN A 9 8.80 -5.06 -36.35
N ARG A 10 9.51 -6.19 -36.26
CA ARG A 10 9.60 -6.97 -35.01
C ARG A 10 10.21 -6.17 -33.86
N HIS A 11 11.19 -5.31 -34.14
CA HIS A 11 11.77 -4.44 -33.12
C HIS A 11 10.77 -3.39 -32.61
N VAL A 12 10.03 -2.75 -33.51
CA VAL A 12 8.99 -1.78 -33.18
C VAL A 12 7.88 -2.44 -32.35
N GLU A 13 7.35 -3.58 -32.80
CA GLU A 13 6.33 -4.35 -32.07
C GLU A 13 6.82 -4.75 -30.66
N ALA A 14 8.08 -5.17 -30.53
CA ALA A 14 8.66 -5.50 -29.24
C ALA A 14 8.77 -4.28 -28.30
N VAL A 15 9.17 -3.11 -28.83
CA VAL A 15 9.25 -1.87 -28.05
C VAL A 15 7.85 -1.40 -27.62
N GLU A 16 6.87 -1.47 -28.51
CA GLU A 16 5.47 -1.15 -28.20
C GLU A 16 4.90 -2.08 -27.12
N ALA A 17 5.14 -3.39 -27.21
CA ALA A 17 4.72 -4.35 -26.21
C ALA A 17 5.34 -4.05 -24.83
N VAL A 18 6.64 -3.75 -24.77
CA VAL A 18 7.34 -3.41 -23.52
C VAL A 18 6.82 -2.11 -22.91
N THR A 19 6.57 -1.08 -23.73
CA THR A 19 6.06 0.22 -23.26
C THR A 19 4.61 0.12 -22.78
N ALA A 20 3.77 -0.66 -23.47
CA ALA A 20 2.40 -0.95 -23.05
C ALA A 20 2.37 -1.70 -21.71
N GLN A 21 3.21 -2.73 -21.55
CA GLN A 21 3.33 -3.47 -20.30
C GLN A 21 3.77 -2.58 -19.15
N ALA A 22 4.81 -1.76 -19.33
CA ALA A 22 5.30 -0.85 -18.30
C ALA A 22 4.23 0.18 -17.88
N THR A 23 3.44 0.66 -18.83
CA THR A 23 2.33 1.60 -18.56
C THR A 23 1.23 0.93 -17.77
N TRP A 24 0.84 -0.30 -18.14
CA TRP A 24 -0.15 -1.09 -17.41
C TRP A 24 0.30 -1.39 -15.98
N GLU A 25 1.54 -1.86 -15.78
CA GLU A 25 2.09 -2.14 -14.46
C GLU A 25 2.11 -0.89 -13.57
N ASN A 26 2.43 0.27 -14.15
CA ASN A 26 2.42 1.53 -13.42
C ASN A 26 1.00 1.93 -13.00
N THR A 27 0.03 1.85 -13.90
CA THR A 27 -1.37 2.17 -13.60
C THR A 27 -1.96 1.22 -12.56
N ASN A 28 -1.69 -0.08 -12.68
CA ASN A 28 -2.14 -1.08 -11.69
C ASN A 28 -1.53 -0.83 -10.31
N ARG A 29 -0.22 -0.52 -10.25
CA ARG A 29 0.44 -0.12 -8.99
C ARG A 29 -0.26 1.09 -8.36
N ILE A 30 -0.59 2.10 -9.17
CA ILE A 30 -1.25 3.32 -8.69
C ILE A 30 -2.65 3.02 -8.16
N GLY A 31 -3.44 2.23 -8.88
CA GLY A 31 -4.77 1.80 -8.43
C GLY A 31 -4.71 1.08 -7.08
N LEU A 32 -3.79 0.13 -6.93
CA LEU A 32 -3.61 -0.60 -5.66
C LEU A 32 -3.17 0.31 -4.50
N LEU A 33 -2.31 1.31 -4.74
CA LEU A 33 -1.92 2.29 -3.72
C LEU A 33 -3.11 3.17 -3.29
N TRP A 34 -3.99 3.55 -4.23
CA TRP A 34 -5.22 4.27 -3.91
C TRP A 34 -6.18 3.44 -3.06
N VAL A 35 -6.27 2.13 -3.29
CA VAL A 35 -7.05 1.22 -2.44
C VAL A 35 -6.53 1.24 -1.00
N HIS A 36 -5.21 1.14 -0.78
CA HIS A 36 -4.63 1.23 0.57
C HIS A 36 -4.88 2.59 1.23
N ALA A 37 -4.75 3.68 0.47
CA ALA A 37 -5.07 5.02 0.98
C ALA A 37 -6.54 5.11 1.42
N GLY A 38 -7.46 4.60 0.60
CA GLY A 38 -8.89 4.54 0.91
C GLY A 38 -9.18 3.71 2.16
N ILE A 39 -8.58 2.51 2.29
CA ILE A 39 -8.72 1.65 3.46
C ILE A 39 -8.25 2.39 4.73
N GLY A 40 -7.09 3.06 4.70
CA GLY A 40 -6.58 3.82 5.84
C GLY A 40 -7.49 4.97 6.25
N ILE A 41 -7.98 5.75 5.29
CA ILE A 41 -8.89 6.88 5.55
C ILE A 41 -10.21 6.39 6.11
N VAL A 42 -10.88 5.46 5.43
CA VAL A 42 -12.20 4.95 5.85
C VAL A 42 -12.09 4.19 7.17
N GLY A 43 -11.10 3.29 7.29
CA GLY A 43 -10.84 2.53 8.52
C GLY A 43 -10.52 3.44 9.70
N GLY A 44 -9.65 4.43 9.50
CA GLY A 44 -9.31 5.41 10.53
C GLY A 44 -10.51 6.22 11.01
N VAL A 45 -11.32 6.76 10.09
CA VAL A 45 -12.55 7.48 10.43
C VAL A 45 -13.53 6.60 11.20
N LEU A 46 -13.76 5.36 10.75
CA LEU A 46 -14.68 4.43 11.41
C LEU A 46 -14.22 4.07 12.83
N ILE A 47 -12.93 3.80 13.03
CA ILE A 47 -12.36 3.50 14.35
C ILE A 47 -12.52 4.70 15.29
N LEU A 48 -12.20 5.91 14.80
CA LEU A 48 -12.33 7.14 15.59
C LEU A 48 -13.79 7.45 15.95
N ALA A 49 -14.71 7.30 14.99
CA ALA A 49 -16.13 7.56 15.20
C ALA A 49 -16.78 6.55 16.16
N ARG A 50 -16.35 5.29 16.14
CA ARG A 50 -16.88 4.23 17.02
C ARG A 50 -16.23 4.21 18.41
N GLY A 51 -15.17 5.00 18.64
CA GLY A 51 -14.45 5.02 19.90
C GLY A 51 -13.49 3.84 20.09
N GLY A 52 -13.03 3.20 19.01
CA GLY A 52 -11.98 2.20 19.03
C GLY A 52 -12.32 0.84 18.38
N SER A 53 -11.32 -0.04 18.41
CA SER A 53 -11.43 -1.46 18.08
C SER A 53 -11.72 -2.22 19.36
N THR A 54 -12.80 -2.99 19.43
CA THR A 54 -13.14 -3.79 20.62
C THR A 54 -11.99 -4.71 21.02
N ALA A 55 -11.29 -5.30 20.04
CA ALA A 55 -10.14 -6.17 20.27
C ALA A 55 -8.95 -5.45 20.93
N LEU A 56 -8.76 -4.15 20.69
CA LEU A 56 -7.67 -3.38 21.28
C LEU A 56 -8.07 -2.67 22.58
N ASN A 57 -9.35 -2.37 22.74
CA ASN A 57 -9.88 -1.71 23.94
C ASN A 57 -9.73 -2.59 25.19
N GLU A 58 -9.74 -3.92 25.02
CA GLU A 58 -9.46 -4.88 26.10
C GLU A 58 -8.01 -4.79 26.62
N LEU A 59 -7.06 -4.46 25.75
CA LEU A 59 -5.66 -4.24 26.13
C LEU A 59 -5.46 -2.88 26.82
N ASN A 60 -5.98 -1.81 26.20
CA ASN A 60 -6.02 -0.46 26.75
C ASN A 60 -6.97 0.39 25.89
N ALA A 61 -7.93 1.06 26.51
CA ALA A 61 -8.88 1.93 25.82
C ALA A 61 -8.22 3.04 24.97
N ALA A 62 -6.98 3.43 25.27
CA ALA A 62 -6.23 4.40 24.48
C ALA A 62 -5.79 3.86 23.10
N TRP A 63 -5.65 2.54 22.92
CA TRP A 63 -5.22 1.96 21.64
C TRP A 63 -6.24 2.16 20.51
N GLY A 64 -7.52 2.19 20.83
CA GLY A 64 -8.59 2.47 19.87
C GLY A 64 -8.36 3.79 19.10
N PRO A 65 -8.35 4.95 19.78
CA PRO A 65 -8.13 6.23 19.10
C PRO A 65 -6.73 6.36 18.49
N ILE A 66 -5.68 5.80 19.12
CA ILE A 66 -4.31 5.84 18.56
C ILE A 66 -4.27 5.13 17.21
N THR A 67 -4.78 3.90 17.12
CA THR A 67 -4.78 3.14 15.86
C THR A 67 -5.66 3.77 14.79
N GLY A 68 -6.80 4.37 15.17
CA GLY A 68 -7.63 5.16 14.26
C GLY A 68 -6.88 6.35 13.65
N TRP A 69 -6.13 7.10 14.46
CA TRP A 69 -5.30 8.20 13.97
C TRP A 69 -4.15 7.74 13.07
N VAL A 70 -3.47 6.63 13.42
CA VAL A 70 -2.39 6.08 12.59
C VAL A 70 -2.92 5.67 11.21
N ALA A 71 -4.06 4.99 11.15
CA ALA A 71 -4.69 4.60 9.87
C ALA A 71 -5.07 5.83 9.04
N LEU A 72 -5.74 6.81 9.66
CA LEU A 72 -6.20 8.01 8.98
C LEU A 72 -5.02 8.82 8.43
N MET A 73 -4.03 9.10 9.26
CA MET A 73 -2.84 9.85 8.84
C MET A 73 -2.04 9.09 7.79
N GLY A 74 -1.86 7.77 7.95
CA GLY A 74 -1.21 6.93 6.95
C GLY A 74 -1.91 6.97 5.59
N GLY A 75 -3.23 6.84 5.58
CA GLY A 75 -4.05 6.92 4.38
C GLY A 75 -4.01 8.31 3.72
N LEU A 76 -4.11 9.39 4.51
CA LEU A 76 -4.03 10.77 4.00
C LEU A 76 -2.65 11.10 3.44
N MET A 77 -1.56 10.72 4.12
CA MET A 77 -0.20 10.94 3.62
C MET A 77 0.07 10.16 2.33
N LEU A 78 -0.48 8.95 2.22
CA LEU A 78 -0.39 8.16 1.00
C LEU A 78 -1.17 8.83 -0.13
N ALA A 79 -2.43 9.21 0.09
CA ALA A 79 -3.25 9.93 -0.88
C ALA A 79 -2.60 11.24 -1.35
N ASP A 80 -2.04 12.01 -0.42
CA ASP A 80 -1.31 13.25 -0.70
C ASP A 80 -0.09 12.98 -1.60
N GLY A 81 0.70 11.96 -1.25
CA GLY A 81 1.86 11.54 -2.04
C GLY A 81 1.49 11.09 -3.46
N LEU A 82 0.34 10.44 -3.63
CA LEU A 82 -0.18 9.97 -4.92
C LEU A 82 -0.76 11.09 -5.80
N SER A 83 -1.24 12.19 -5.18
CA SER A 83 -1.94 13.29 -5.84
C SER A 83 -1.02 14.41 -6.34
N HIS A 84 0.21 14.50 -5.84
CA HIS A 84 1.17 15.51 -6.27
C HIS A 84 1.83 15.17 -7.62
N ASP A 85 2.07 16.19 -8.46
CA ASP A 85 2.88 16.08 -9.68
C ASP A 85 4.08 17.07 -9.62
N PRO A 86 5.35 16.60 -9.69
CA PRO A 86 5.76 15.20 -9.73
C PRO A 86 5.51 14.48 -8.41
N ARG A 87 5.16 13.20 -8.52
CA ARG A 87 4.84 12.35 -7.36
C ARG A 87 5.95 12.30 -6.32
N SER A 88 5.54 12.45 -5.06
CA SER A 88 6.46 12.48 -3.91
C SER A 88 6.68 11.08 -3.34
N VAL A 89 7.67 10.38 -3.89
CA VAL A 89 8.06 9.03 -3.43
C VAL A 89 8.37 8.96 -1.92
N PRO A 90 8.97 9.98 -1.28
CA PRO A 90 9.11 9.99 0.18
C PRO A 90 7.77 9.96 0.92
N ARG A 91 6.79 10.79 0.51
CA ARG A 91 5.46 10.84 1.13
C ARG A 91 4.69 9.52 0.93
N GLU A 92 4.73 8.95 -0.27
CA GLU A 92 4.15 7.63 -0.55
C GLU A 92 4.73 6.57 0.42
N ALA A 93 6.05 6.55 0.61
CA ALA A 93 6.67 5.60 1.51
C ALA A 93 6.29 5.83 2.98
N THR A 94 6.23 7.07 3.45
CA THR A 94 5.82 7.37 4.82
C THR A 94 4.38 6.93 5.08
N GLY A 95 3.46 7.19 4.14
CA GLY A 95 2.09 6.70 4.22
C GLY A 95 2.02 5.17 4.27
N LEU A 96 2.79 4.48 3.42
CA LEU A 96 2.87 3.02 3.44
C LEU A 96 3.46 2.46 4.73
N PHE A 97 4.49 3.08 5.32
CA PHE A 97 5.03 2.62 6.60
C PHE A 97 4.04 2.79 7.75
N ALA A 98 3.29 3.90 7.77
CA ALA A 98 2.23 4.11 8.76
C ALA A 98 1.11 3.06 8.61
N MET A 99 0.69 2.79 7.38
CA MET A 99 -0.30 1.74 7.08
C MET A 99 0.18 0.35 7.46
N LEU A 100 1.45 0.01 7.18
CA LEU A 100 2.04 -1.27 7.58
C LEU A 100 2.06 -1.42 9.10
N ALA A 101 2.46 -0.38 9.83
CA ALA A 101 2.45 -0.40 11.28
C ALA A 101 1.03 -0.60 11.83
N TRP A 102 0.05 0.08 11.24
CA TRP A 102 -1.36 -0.08 11.60
C TRP A 102 -1.86 -1.52 11.35
N ASP A 103 -1.61 -2.10 10.16
CA ASP A 103 -2.01 -3.47 9.85
C ASP A 103 -1.40 -4.48 10.83
N LEU A 104 -0.11 -4.32 11.17
CA LEU A 104 0.56 -5.19 12.14
C LEU A 104 -0.03 -5.07 13.54
N ILE A 105 -0.31 -3.85 14.01
CA ILE A 105 -0.94 -3.62 15.32
C ILE A 105 -2.33 -4.25 15.36
N MET A 106 -3.13 -4.05 14.32
CA MET A 106 -4.47 -4.64 14.24
C MET A 106 -4.40 -6.17 14.18
N GLY A 107 -3.52 -6.74 13.36
CA GLY A 107 -3.32 -8.18 13.25
C GLY A 107 -2.91 -8.80 14.59
N VAL A 108 -1.95 -8.21 15.30
CA VAL A 108 -1.53 -8.66 16.64
C VAL A 108 -2.68 -8.54 17.65
N GLY A 109 -3.41 -7.43 17.64
CA GLY A 109 -4.58 -7.24 18.51
C GLY A 109 -5.65 -8.32 18.31
N PHE A 110 -5.93 -8.70 17.07
CA PHE A 110 -6.86 -9.79 16.76
C PHE A 110 -6.31 -11.17 17.14
N ILE A 111 -4.99 -11.41 17.05
CA ILE A 111 -4.39 -12.66 17.54
C ILE A 111 -4.61 -12.80 19.05
N ILE A 112 -4.38 -11.72 19.81
CA ILE A 112 -4.56 -11.72 21.26
C ILE A 112 -6.04 -11.92 21.61
N ALA A 113 -6.95 -11.14 21.01
CA ALA A 113 -8.38 -11.30 21.24
C ALA A 113 -8.90 -12.70 20.86
N ALA A 114 -8.34 -13.33 19.81
CA ALA A 114 -8.69 -14.70 19.45
C ALA A 114 -8.18 -15.73 20.47
N ALA A 115 -7.00 -15.52 21.03
CA ALA A 115 -6.44 -16.38 22.07
C ALA A 115 -7.24 -16.28 23.39
N GLU A 116 -7.73 -15.09 23.75
CA GLU A 116 -8.43 -14.85 25.01
C GLU A 116 -9.93 -15.18 24.93
N ASN A 117 -10.59 -14.81 23.84
CA ASN A 117 -12.06 -14.86 23.73
C ASN A 117 -12.58 -15.88 22.70
N GLY A 118 -11.69 -16.63 22.04
CA GLY A 118 -12.06 -17.58 20.99
C GLY A 118 -12.65 -16.91 19.74
N THR A 119 -12.36 -15.63 19.50
CA THR A 119 -12.85 -14.93 18.31
C THR A 119 -12.27 -15.53 17.03
N GLN A 120 -13.01 -15.40 15.93
CA GLN A 120 -12.58 -15.97 14.65
C GLN A 120 -11.25 -15.37 14.16
N PRO A 121 -10.33 -16.19 13.63
CA PRO A 121 -9.01 -15.75 13.16
C PRO A 121 -9.07 -15.02 11.80
N TYR A 122 -10.25 -14.92 11.16
CA TYR A 122 -10.40 -14.32 9.83
C TYR A 122 -9.81 -12.90 9.70
N PRO A 123 -9.91 -12.00 10.71
CA PRO A 123 -9.32 -10.66 10.60
C PRO A 123 -7.79 -10.73 10.51
N VAL A 124 -7.15 -11.70 11.16
CA VAL A 124 -5.70 -11.89 11.15
C VAL A 124 -5.20 -12.13 9.72
N ALA A 125 -5.89 -12.98 8.96
CA ALA A 125 -5.53 -13.25 7.57
C ALA A 125 -5.65 -12.01 6.68
N ILE A 126 -6.65 -11.15 6.92
CA ILE A 126 -6.84 -9.90 6.17
C ILE A 126 -5.69 -8.93 6.45
N TYR A 127 -5.40 -8.63 7.71
CA TYR A 127 -4.32 -7.69 8.05
C TYR A 127 -2.95 -8.24 7.65
N GLY A 128 -2.72 -9.55 7.76
CA GLY A 128 -1.52 -10.20 7.25
C GLY A 128 -1.37 -10.06 5.73
N GLY A 129 -2.47 -10.22 4.99
CA GLY A 129 -2.50 -10.04 3.54
C GLY A 129 -2.24 -8.59 3.12
N LEU A 130 -2.87 -7.61 3.79
CA LEU A 130 -2.66 -6.18 3.54
C LEU A 130 -1.20 -5.78 3.83
N ALA A 131 -0.65 -6.22 4.97
CA ALA A 131 0.75 -5.99 5.31
C ALA A 131 1.71 -6.54 4.23
N LEU A 132 1.44 -7.74 3.71
CA LEU A 132 2.23 -8.33 2.62
C LEU A 132 2.14 -7.50 1.33
N LEU A 133 0.96 -7.01 0.97
CA LEU A 133 0.78 -6.15 -0.20
C LEU A 133 1.53 -4.82 -0.04
N ILE A 134 1.51 -4.22 1.15
CA ILE A 134 2.30 -3.02 1.45
C ILE A 134 3.80 -3.29 1.30
N LEU A 135 4.30 -4.44 1.75
CA LEU A 135 5.70 -4.82 1.57
C LEU A 135 6.08 -4.94 0.08
N VAL A 136 5.20 -5.48 -0.76
CA VAL A 136 5.39 -5.51 -2.22
C VAL A 136 5.47 -4.08 -2.79
N HIS A 137 4.62 -3.17 -2.32
CA HIS A 137 4.68 -1.77 -2.72
C HIS A 137 5.99 -1.10 -2.29
N LEU A 138 6.44 -1.29 -1.05
CA LEU A 138 7.72 -0.77 -0.56
C LEU A 138 8.91 -1.31 -1.37
N PHE A 139 8.88 -2.60 -1.71
CA PHE A 139 9.89 -3.23 -2.56
C PHE A 139 9.93 -2.63 -3.97
N THR A 140 8.76 -2.44 -4.60
CA THR A 140 8.68 -1.83 -5.93
C THR A 140 9.10 -0.36 -5.92
N LEU A 141 8.73 0.42 -4.89
CA LEU A 141 9.21 1.79 -4.73
C LEU A 141 10.73 1.88 -4.61
N ARG A 142 11.36 0.93 -3.91
CA ARG A 142 12.83 0.85 -3.81
C ARG A 142 13.47 0.65 -5.19
N LYS A 143 12.89 -0.20 -6.04
CA LYS A 143 13.35 -0.41 -7.43
C LYS A 143 13.23 0.87 -8.26
N VAL A 144 12.07 1.56 -8.20
CA VAL A 144 11.85 2.83 -8.92
C VAL A 144 12.83 3.91 -8.48
N ARG A 145 13.09 4.05 -7.17
CA ARG A 145 14.10 5.00 -6.67
C ARG A 145 15.49 4.69 -7.20
N LYS A 146 15.88 3.42 -7.25
CA LYS A 146 17.19 2.99 -7.79
C LYS A 146 17.30 3.31 -9.28
N ALA A 147 16.24 3.11 -10.05
CA ALA A 147 16.20 3.46 -11.48
C ALA A 147 16.36 4.97 -11.70
N LYS A 148 15.57 5.81 -11.00
CA LYS A 148 15.66 7.28 -11.10
C LYS A 148 17.05 7.82 -10.74
N ARG A 149 17.78 7.18 -9.81
CA ARG A 149 19.15 7.57 -9.44
C ARG A 149 20.17 7.27 -10.53
N ARG A 150 19.95 6.24 -11.36
CA ARG A 150 20.86 5.86 -12.45
C ARG A 150 20.70 6.73 -13.70
N THR A 151 19.54 7.34 -13.88
CA THR A 151 19.21 8.16 -15.06
C THR A 151 19.35 9.66 -14.81
N ARG A 152 19.80 10.07 -13.62
CA ARG A 152 20.10 11.47 -13.33
C ARG A 152 21.53 11.77 -13.83
N PRO A 153 21.70 12.70 -14.78
CA PRO A 153 23.03 13.09 -15.29
C PRO A 153 23.88 13.74 -14.20
#